data_AF-A0A934GWJ4-F1
#
_entry.id   AF-A0A934GWJ4-F1
#
_cell.length_a   1.000
_cell.length_b   1.000
_cell.length_c   1.000
_cell.angle_alpha   90.00
_cell.angle_beta   90.00
_cell.angle_gamma   90.00
#
_symmetry.space_group_name_H-M   'P 1'
#
loop_
_entity.id
_entity.type
_entity.pdbx_description
1 polymer ?
#
loop_
_entity_poly.entity_id
_entity_poly.type
_entity_poly.pdbx_seq_one_letter_code
_entity_poly.pdbx_strand_id
1 'polypeptide(L)'
;MMDCVNCHNRISHLINTPVDAVDKAIAHGDISTSIPFICVRAVELLSGEYPSTDDVVASIETLDQYYPEFYAEGSDQVSIAIKALTAIYKQNNFPTQKLSWQTHPDNIGHLNFPGCFRCHDGEHFSTEGRPSVWNVIPAIRFRRLLPLIKLNPPCHWRLA
;
A
#
# COMPACT_ATOMS: atom_id res chain seq x y z
N MET A 1 -15.51 -16.54 -28.29
CA MET A 1 -15.21 -15.20 -28.82
C MET A 1 -15.49 -14.22 -27.70
N MET A 2 -14.47 -13.55 -27.14
CA MET A 2 -14.69 -12.45 -26.19
C MET A 2 -15.23 -11.25 -26.97
N ASP A 3 -16.33 -10.65 -26.52
CA ASP A 3 -16.87 -9.40 -27.04
C ASP A 3 -16.42 -8.18 -26.21
N CYS A 4 -16.74 -6.98 -26.69
CA CYS A 4 -16.39 -5.73 -26.06
C CYS A 4 -16.92 -5.61 -24.61
N VAL A 5 -18.14 -6.10 -24.33
CA VAL A 5 -18.75 -6.04 -23.00
C VAL A 5 -18.04 -6.99 -22.04
N ASN A 6 -17.57 -8.15 -22.51
CA ASN A 6 -16.79 -9.10 -21.71
C ASN A 6 -15.42 -8.56 -21.28
N CYS A 7 -14.82 -7.62 -22.02
CA CYS A 7 -13.58 -6.94 -21.61
C CYS A 7 -13.84 -5.64 -20.81
N HIS A 8 -14.93 -4.92 -21.09
CA HIS A 8 -15.26 -3.64 -20.45
C HIS A 8 -16.13 -3.74 -19.19
N ASN A 9 -16.73 -4.90 -18.89
CA ASN A 9 -17.34 -5.21 -17.58
C ASN A 9 -16.34 -5.85 -16.61
N ARG A 10 -15.07 -5.97 -16.98
CA ARG A 10 -14.03 -6.47 -16.07
C ARG A 10 -13.76 -5.40 -15.01
N ILE A 11 -13.85 -5.82 -13.75
CA ILE A 11 -13.43 -5.05 -12.57
C ILE A 11 -12.03 -4.49 -12.82
N SER A 12 -11.85 -3.17 -12.60
CA SER A 12 -10.53 -2.55 -12.62
C SER A 12 -9.61 -3.30 -11.66
N HIS A 13 -8.33 -3.50 -12.02
CA HIS A 13 -7.39 -4.07 -11.06
C HIS A 13 -7.31 -3.19 -9.81
N LEU A 14 -7.58 -3.79 -8.66
CA LEU A 14 -7.43 -3.14 -7.37
C LEU A 14 -5.94 -2.83 -7.17
N ILE A 15 -5.62 -1.56 -6.97
CA ILE A 15 -4.28 -1.15 -6.55
C ILE A 15 -4.23 -1.22 -5.03
N ASN A 16 -3.58 -2.24 -4.51
CA ASN A 16 -3.53 -2.49 -3.07
C ASN A 16 -2.65 -1.46 -2.38
N THR A 17 -2.99 -1.12 -1.13
CA THR A 17 -2.06 -0.37 -0.29
C THR A 17 -0.81 -1.21 -0.02
N PRO A 18 0.34 -0.58 0.29
CA PRO A 18 1.57 -1.30 0.63
C PRO A 18 1.37 -2.31 1.77
N VAL A 19 0.55 -1.97 2.77
CA VAL A 19 0.21 -2.86 3.88
C VAL A 19 -0.56 -4.08 3.37
N ASP A 20 -1.66 -3.87 2.64
CA ASP A 20 -2.50 -4.97 2.14
C ASP A 20 -1.72 -5.89 1.18
N ALA A 21 -0.83 -5.31 0.36
CA ALA A 21 -0.02 -6.08 -0.59
C ALA A 21 1.03 -6.95 0.11
N VAL A 22 1.70 -6.42 1.14
CA VAL A 22 2.68 -7.17 1.94
C VAL A 22 1.99 -8.24 2.77
N ASP A 23 0.84 -7.94 3.37
CA ASP A 23 0.05 -8.91 4.14
C ASP A 23 -0.38 -10.10 3.28
N LYS A 24 -0.85 -9.85 2.06
CA LYS A 24 -1.20 -10.92 1.10
C LYS A 24 0.01 -11.78 0.75
N ALA A 25 1.17 -11.16 0.48
CA ALA A 25 2.39 -11.90 0.15
C ALA A 25 2.91 -12.73 1.32
N ILE A 26 2.81 -12.23 2.56
CA ILE A 26 3.14 -12.99 3.76
C ILE A 26 2.16 -14.16 3.96
N ALA A 27 0.85 -13.91 3.84
CA ALA A 27 -0.18 -14.92 4.02
C ALA A 27 -0.09 -16.04 2.97
N HIS A 28 0.35 -15.72 1.74
CA HIS A 28 0.60 -16.70 0.69
C HIS A 28 1.93 -17.45 0.85
N GLY A 29 2.83 -16.99 1.73
CA GLY A 29 4.16 -17.56 1.90
C GLY A 29 5.21 -17.07 0.90
N ASP A 30 4.88 -16.06 0.08
CA ASP A 30 5.82 -15.42 -0.86
C ASP A 30 6.89 -14.61 -0.11
N ILE A 31 6.59 -14.15 1.11
CA ILE A 31 7.53 -13.48 2.01
C ILE A 31 7.56 -14.25 3.33
N SER A 32 8.74 -14.74 3.71
CA SER A 32 8.91 -15.51 4.94
C SER A 32 8.72 -14.64 6.18
N THR A 33 7.89 -15.11 7.12
CA THR A 33 7.73 -14.50 8.45
C THR A 33 8.94 -14.71 9.36
N SER A 34 9.90 -15.56 8.97
CA SER A 34 11.14 -15.75 9.70
C SER A 34 12.08 -14.54 9.62
N ILE A 35 11.93 -13.69 8.59
CA ILE A 35 12.74 -12.48 8.42
C ILE A 35 12.28 -11.45 9.47
N PRO A 36 13.17 -11.02 10.39
CA PRO A 36 12.78 -10.10 11.46
C PRO A 36 12.25 -8.77 10.91
N PHE A 37 11.11 -8.28 11.42
CA PHE A 37 10.55 -6.98 11.04
C PHE A 37 10.28 -6.75 9.54
N ILE A 38 10.22 -7.83 8.74
CA ILE A 38 10.07 -7.75 7.28
C ILE A 38 8.87 -6.94 6.84
N CYS A 39 7.76 -7.08 7.56
CA CYS A 39 6.55 -6.30 7.40
C CYS A 39 6.80 -4.79 7.30
N VAL A 40 7.42 -4.23 8.34
CA VAL A 40 7.61 -2.78 8.46
C VAL A 40 8.60 -2.30 7.40
N ARG A 41 9.69 -3.05 7.19
CA ARG A 41 10.69 -2.70 6.17
C ARG A 41 10.09 -2.72 4.76
N ALA A 42 9.29 -3.73 4.45
CA ALA A 42 8.60 -3.86 3.18
C ALA A 42 7.62 -2.72 2.92
N VAL A 43 6.78 -2.40 3.92
CA VAL A 43 5.82 -1.30 3.81
C VAL A 43 6.53 0.05 3.64
N GLU A 44 7.62 0.30 4.36
CA GLU A 44 8.42 1.52 4.20
C GLU A 44 9.00 1.65 2.78
N LEU A 45 9.61 0.58 2.25
CA LEU A 45 10.14 0.56 0.89
C LEU A 45 9.05 0.79 -0.17
N LEU A 46 7.89 0.15 -0.02
CA LEU A 46 6.79 0.25 -0.99
C LEU A 46 6.00 1.56 -0.88
N SER A 47 6.09 2.27 0.25
CA SER A 47 5.43 3.57 0.48
C SER A 47 6.32 4.77 0.12
N GLY A 48 7.61 4.53 -0.17
CA GLY A 48 8.54 5.59 -0.53
C GLY A 48 8.18 6.32 -1.82
N GLU A 49 8.57 7.60 -1.90
CA GLU A 49 8.48 8.37 -3.13
C GLU A 49 9.77 8.18 -3.93
N TYR A 50 9.63 7.73 -5.18
CA TYR A 50 10.77 7.46 -6.06
C TYR A 50 10.57 8.11 -7.43
N PRO A 51 11.65 8.62 -8.06
CA PRO A 51 11.57 9.22 -9.38
C PRO A 51 11.20 8.20 -10.48
N SER A 52 11.64 6.96 -10.34
CA SER A 52 11.42 5.91 -11.32
C SER A 52 11.21 4.54 -10.67
N THR A 53 10.74 3.57 -11.46
CA THR A 53 10.66 2.18 -11.03
C THR A 53 12.03 1.60 -10.71
N ASP A 54 13.07 1.99 -11.46
CA ASP A 54 14.42 1.46 -11.27
C ASP A 54 15.03 1.92 -9.94
N ASP A 55 14.75 3.16 -9.50
CA ASP A 55 15.19 3.67 -8.19
C ASP A 55 14.59 2.88 -7.02
N VAL A 56 13.35 2.42 -7.18
CA VAL A 56 12.66 1.61 -6.16
C VAL A 56 13.27 0.23 -6.11
N VAL A 57 13.50 -0.37 -7.29
CA VAL A 57 14.13 -1.70 -7.38
C VAL A 57 15.50 -1.67 -6.74
N ALA A 58 16.33 -0.67 -7.06
CA ALA A 58 17.63 -0.48 -6.42
C ALA A 58 17.51 -0.31 -4.90
N SER A 59 16.49 0.40 -4.43
CA SER A 59 16.24 0.56 -2.99
C SER A 59 15.80 -0.75 -2.32
N ILE A 60 14.95 -1.54 -2.96
CA ILE A 60 14.52 -2.87 -2.49
C ILE A 60 15.70 -3.84 -2.49
N GLU A 61 16.62 -3.76 -3.45
CA GLU A 61 17.82 -4.60 -3.49
C GLU A 61 18.74 -4.40 -2.28
N THR A 62 18.71 -3.22 -1.63
CA THR A 62 19.47 -2.98 -0.38
C THR A 62 18.88 -3.66 0.85
N LEU A 63 17.77 -4.40 0.72
CA LEU A 63 17.08 -5.03 1.84
C LEU A 63 17.98 -6.02 2.61
N ASP A 64 18.92 -6.67 1.93
CA ASP A 64 19.92 -7.57 2.52
C ASP A 64 20.81 -6.89 3.57
N GLN A 65 21.17 -5.62 3.34
CA GLN A 65 22.00 -4.82 4.24
C GLN A 65 21.34 -4.57 5.60
N TYR A 66 20.01 -4.68 5.69
CA TYR A 66 19.27 -4.51 6.94
C TYR A 66 19.29 -5.76 7.83
N TYR A 67 19.73 -6.90 7.30
CA TYR A 67 19.66 -8.19 7.97
C TYR A 67 21.02 -8.90 8.14
N PRO A 68 22.12 -8.21 8.50
CA PRO A 68 23.45 -8.83 8.51
C PRO A 68 23.55 -10.04 9.45
N GLU A 69 22.86 -10.01 10.59
CA GLU A 69 22.84 -11.11 11.57
C GLU A 69 21.97 -12.29 11.12
N PHE A 70 20.89 -12.02 10.37
CA PHE A 70 19.97 -13.04 9.86
C PHE A 70 20.44 -13.65 8.53
N TYR A 71 21.23 -12.89 7.75
CA TYR A 71 21.64 -13.27 6.40
C TYR A 71 22.52 -14.53 6.35
N ALA A 72 23.23 -14.87 7.43
CA ALA A 72 24.10 -16.04 7.49
C ALA A 72 23.36 -17.38 7.21
N GLU A 73 22.11 -17.48 7.64
CA GLU A 73 21.24 -18.66 7.43
C GLU A 73 19.97 -18.33 6.63
N GLY A 74 19.66 -17.03 6.49
CA GLY A 74 18.42 -16.51 5.94
C GLY A 74 18.54 -15.84 4.56
N SER A 75 19.70 -15.93 3.90
CA SER A 75 19.97 -15.23 2.63
C SER A 75 18.95 -15.55 1.54
N ASP A 76 18.51 -16.80 1.46
CA ASP A 76 17.56 -17.25 0.46
C ASP A 76 16.18 -16.63 0.69
N GLN A 77 15.72 -16.58 1.94
CA GLN A 77 14.46 -15.95 2.33
C GLN A 77 14.49 -14.45 2.01
N VAL A 78 15.60 -13.77 2.29
CA VAL A 78 15.77 -12.35 1.95
C VAL A 78 15.77 -12.14 0.43
N SER A 79 16.46 -12.99 -0.35
CA SER A 79 16.45 -12.92 -1.81
C SER A 79 15.05 -13.15 -2.40
N ILE A 80 14.29 -14.09 -1.84
CA ILE A 80 12.89 -14.35 -2.20
C ILE A 80 12.04 -13.11 -1.89
N ALA A 81 12.20 -12.52 -0.71
CA ALA A 81 11.47 -11.31 -0.32
C ALA A 81 11.78 -10.12 -1.25
N ILE A 82 13.05 -9.91 -1.63
CA ILE A 82 13.45 -8.87 -2.60
C ILE A 82 12.69 -9.04 -3.93
N LYS A 83 12.62 -10.27 -4.45
CA LYS A 83 11.90 -10.58 -5.69
C LYS A 83 10.40 -10.34 -5.54
N ALA A 84 9.80 -10.76 -4.43
CA ALA A 84 8.39 -10.57 -4.14
C ALA A 84 8.02 -9.07 -4.03
N LEU A 85 8.80 -8.29 -3.29
CA LEU A 85 8.57 -6.84 -3.13
C LEU A 85 8.72 -6.09 -4.46
N THR A 86 9.72 -6.46 -5.26
CA THR A 86 9.90 -5.90 -6.61
C THR A 86 8.68 -6.18 -7.49
N ALA A 87 8.14 -7.41 -7.44
CA ALA A 87 6.95 -7.78 -8.17
C ALA A 87 5.71 -7.01 -7.67
N ILE A 88 5.54 -6.89 -6.35
CA ILE A 88 4.46 -6.13 -5.72
C ILE A 88 4.47 -4.68 -6.22
N TYR A 89 5.63 -4.02 -6.20
CA TYR A 89 5.73 -2.63 -6.64
C TYR A 89 5.33 -2.48 -8.11
N LYS A 90 5.86 -3.33 -8.99
CA LYS A 90 5.56 -3.30 -10.43
C LYS A 90 4.09 -3.57 -10.76
N GLN A 91 3.37 -4.28 -9.89
CA GLN A 91 1.95 -4.58 -10.05
C GLN A 91 1.03 -3.53 -9.41
N ASN A 92 1.52 -2.71 -8.48
CA ASN A 92 0.72 -1.74 -7.73
C ASN A 92 1.12 -0.27 -7.97
N ASN A 93 2.20 0.01 -8.68
CA ASN A 93 2.63 1.38 -8.95
C ASN A 93 2.99 1.57 -10.44
N PHE A 94 2.32 2.51 -11.08
CA PHE A 94 2.49 2.84 -12.51
C PHE A 94 2.83 4.34 -12.67
N PRO A 95 4.09 4.74 -12.42
CA PRO A 95 4.49 6.14 -12.41
C PRO A 95 4.16 6.90 -13.71
N THR A 96 4.38 6.28 -14.88
CA THR A 96 4.13 6.90 -16.19
C THR A 96 2.64 7.25 -16.39
N GLN A 97 1.74 6.42 -15.88
CA GLN A 97 0.29 6.63 -15.92
C GLN A 97 -0.24 7.40 -14.70
N LYS A 98 0.62 7.72 -13.73
CA LYS A 98 0.27 8.35 -12.45
C LYS A 98 -0.77 7.54 -11.66
N LEU A 99 -0.71 6.21 -11.75
CA LEU A 99 -1.61 5.30 -11.03
C LEU A 99 -0.87 4.68 -9.86
N SER A 100 -1.42 4.82 -8.65
CA SER A 100 -0.95 4.21 -7.43
C SER A 100 -2.12 4.03 -6.45
N TRP A 101 -1.88 3.37 -5.32
CA TRP A 101 -2.87 3.23 -4.24
C TRP A 101 -3.33 4.59 -3.69
N GLN A 102 -2.50 5.63 -3.83
CA GLN A 102 -2.84 6.99 -3.39
C GLN A 102 -3.77 7.69 -4.39
N THR A 103 -3.57 7.46 -5.70
CA THR A 103 -4.38 8.11 -6.74
C THR A 103 -5.65 7.33 -7.06
N HIS A 104 -5.69 6.02 -6.76
CA HIS A 104 -6.81 5.13 -7.01
C HIS A 104 -7.25 4.43 -5.72
N PRO A 105 -7.82 5.18 -4.77
CA PRO A 105 -8.23 4.65 -3.48
C PRO A 105 -9.40 3.67 -3.62
N ASP A 106 -9.31 2.56 -2.90
CA ASP A 106 -10.45 1.66 -2.71
C ASP A 106 -11.35 2.19 -1.60
N ASN A 107 -12.58 2.56 -1.95
CA ASN A 107 -13.54 3.11 -1.01
C ASN A 107 -14.45 2.04 -0.39
N ILE A 108 -14.08 0.77 -0.50
CA ILE A 108 -14.70 -0.30 0.27
C ILE A 108 -14.19 -0.22 1.71
N GLY A 109 -15.10 0.14 2.63
CA GLY A 109 -14.78 0.35 4.05
C GLY A 109 -14.12 1.70 4.34
N HIS A 110 -13.66 1.90 5.58
CA HIS A 110 -13.15 3.20 6.06
C HIS A 110 -11.78 3.14 6.75
N LEU A 111 -11.03 2.04 6.55
CA LEU A 111 -9.74 1.82 7.22
C LEU A 111 -8.64 2.70 6.61
N ASN A 112 -8.49 2.61 5.28
CA ASN A 112 -7.41 3.28 4.54
C ASN A 112 -7.89 4.55 3.83
N PHE A 113 -9.19 4.62 3.51
CA PHE A 113 -9.80 5.70 2.74
C PHE A 113 -11.18 6.06 3.30
N PRO A 114 -11.80 7.20 2.93
CA PRO A 114 -13.02 7.66 3.60
C PRO A 114 -14.27 6.81 3.32
N GLY A 115 -14.29 6.03 2.23
CA GLY A 115 -15.33 5.04 2.00
C GLY A 115 -16.75 5.60 1.91
N CYS A 116 -17.67 4.99 2.67
CA CYS A 116 -19.05 5.45 2.79
C CYS A 116 -19.17 6.88 3.33
N PHE A 117 -18.22 7.35 4.15
CA PHE A 117 -18.25 8.72 4.68
C PHE A 117 -18.11 9.78 3.59
N ARG A 118 -17.56 9.44 2.42
CA ARG A 118 -17.56 10.32 1.24
C ARG A 118 -18.93 10.81 0.81
N CYS A 119 -20.01 10.18 1.27
CA CYS A 119 -21.38 10.61 0.98
C CYS A 119 -22.28 10.66 2.24
N HIS A 120 -21.86 10.03 3.35
CA HIS A 120 -22.71 9.80 4.53
C HIS A 120 -22.22 10.48 5.81
N ASP A 121 -21.21 11.35 5.75
CA ASP A 121 -20.74 12.15 6.90
C ASP A 121 -21.59 13.42 7.18
N GLY A 122 -22.51 13.77 6.28
CA GLY A 122 -23.37 14.95 6.39
C GLY A 122 -22.71 16.25 5.93
N GLU A 123 -21.43 16.21 5.55
CA GLU A 123 -20.62 17.39 5.16
C GLU A 123 -20.78 17.77 3.68
N HIS A 124 -21.62 17.03 2.92
CA HIS A 124 -21.97 17.36 1.52
C HIS A 124 -22.97 18.50 1.40
N PHE A 125 -23.37 19.08 2.53
CA PHE A 125 -24.26 20.24 2.61
C PHE A 125 -23.57 21.37 3.38
N SER A 126 -23.72 22.61 2.91
CA SER A 126 -23.36 23.78 3.69
C SER A 126 -24.28 23.91 4.92
N THR A 127 -23.90 24.76 5.88
CA THR A 127 -24.76 25.13 7.03
C THR A 127 -26.13 25.70 6.63
N GLU A 128 -26.28 26.12 5.36
CA GLU A 128 -27.51 26.64 4.77
C GLU A 128 -28.25 25.58 3.92
N GLY A 129 -27.82 24.31 3.96
CA GLY A 129 -28.46 23.19 3.26
C GLY A 129 -28.22 23.13 1.76
N ARG A 130 -27.24 23.88 1.22
CA ARG A 130 -26.89 23.83 -0.20
C ARG A 130 -25.86 22.73 -0.45
N PRO A 131 -25.88 22.01 -1.60
CA PRO A 131 -24.80 21.10 -1.96
C PRO A 131 -23.47 21.82 -1.86
N SER A 132 -22.50 21.25 -1.14
CA SER A 132 -21.16 21.81 -1.07
C SER A 132 -20.56 21.78 -2.48
N VAL A 133 -20.61 22.92 -3.18
CA VAL A 133 -19.90 23.07 -4.45
C VAL A 133 -18.43 22.72 -4.19
N TRP A 134 -17.87 21.93 -5.10
CA TRP A 134 -16.58 21.23 -5.11
C TRP A 134 -15.31 22.03 -4.72
N ASN A 135 -15.41 23.23 -4.16
CA ASN A 135 -14.31 24.11 -3.75
C ASN A 135 -14.13 24.25 -2.23
N VAL A 136 -14.79 23.43 -1.43
CA VAL A 136 -14.44 23.24 -0.03
C VAL A 136 -14.30 21.75 0.23
N ILE A 137 -13.21 21.15 -0.25
CA ILE A 137 -12.55 20.17 0.60
C ILE A 137 -11.97 21.06 1.71
N PRO A 138 -12.56 21.18 2.92
CA PRO A 138 -11.73 21.61 4.03
C PRO A 138 -10.61 20.59 4.00
N ALA A 139 -9.39 21.03 3.69
CA ALA A 139 -8.23 20.17 3.73
C ALA A 139 -8.41 19.35 4.99
N ILE A 140 -8.61 18.03 4.87
CA ILE A 140 -8.49 17.15 6.01
C ILE A 140 -7.05 17.43 6.38
N ARG A 141 -6.84 18.34 7.34
CA ARG A 141 -5.58 18.57 7.98
C ARG A 141 -5.44 17.28 8.77
N PHE A 142 -4.98 16.24 8.10
CA PHE A 142 -4.01 15.33 8.68
C PHE A 142 -2.88 16.24 9.11
N ARG A 143 -3.05 16.84 10.30
CA ARG A 143 -1.98 17.42 11.06
C ARG A 143 -0.98 16.29 11.08
N ARG A 144 0.13 16.48 10.36
CA ARG A 144 1.27 15.60 10.35
C ARG A 144 1.88 15.67 11.75
N LEU A 145 1.15 15.15 12.72
CA LEU A 145 1.63 14.75 14.02
C LEU A 145 2.22 13.38 13.73
N LEU A 146 3.46 13.39 13.26
CA LEU A 146 4.41 12.35 13.59
C LEU A 146 4.95 12.69 14.99
N PRO A 147 4.33 12.22 16.09
CA PRO A 147 5.10 11.78 17.22
C PRO A 147 5.36 10.29 17.02
N LEU A 148 6.62 9.93 17.13
CA LEU A 148 7.15 8.61 17.41
C LEU A 148 6.17 7.74 18.20
N ILE A 149 5.39 6.92 17.51
CA ILE A 149 4.57 5.88 18.13
C ILE A 149 5.20 4.54 17.72
N LYS A 150 6.01 4.01 18.64
CA LYS A 150 6.41 2.59 18.68
C LYS A 150 5.18 1.74 19.01
N LEU A 151 4.21 1.65 18.12
CA LEU A 151 3.10 0.69 18.24
C LEU A 151 3.06 -0.14 16.97
N ASN A 152 3.67 -1.32 17.06
CA ASN A 152 3.31 -2.48 16.24
C ASN A 152 2.01 -3.02 16.87
N PRO A 153 0.90 -3.32 16.15
CA PRO A 153 0.91 -4.14 14.93
C PRO A 153 -0.23 -3.78 13.91
N PRO A 154 -0.50 -4.53 12.80
CA PRO A 154 0.18 -5.75 12.36
C PRO A 154 0.45 -5.94 10.82
N CYS A 155 1.40 -6.84 10.47
CA CYS A 155 1.28 -7.72 9.29
C CYS A 155 0.46 -8.98 9.62
N HIS A 156 -0.79 -8.70 9.99
CA HIS A 156 -1.72 -9.46 10.84
C HIS A 156 -1.11 -10.38 11.98
N TRP A 157 -0.55 -9.79 13.04
CA TRP A 157 -0.40 -10.30 14.42
C TRP A 157 0.29 -11.67 14.57
N ARG A 158 1.51 -11.65 15.17
CA ARG A 158 2.31 -12.82 15.61
C ARG A 158 1.48 -14.10 15.75
N LEU A 159 1.82 -15.11 14.93
CA LEU A 159 1.61 -16.54 15.17
C LEU A 159 0.81 -16.84 16.44
N ALA A 160 -0.46 -17.19 16.27
CA ALA A 160 -1.11 -18.18 17.13
C ALA A 160 -1.75 -19.22 16.24
#